data_AF-A0A232LLU4-F1
#
_entry.id   AF-A0A232LLU4-F1
#
_cell.length_a   1.000
_cell.length_b   1.000
_cell.length_c   1.000
_cell.angle_alpha   90.00
_cell.angle_beta   90.00
_cell.angle_gamma   90.00
#
_symmetry.space_group_name_H-M   'P 1'
#
loop_
_entity.id
_entity.type
_entity.pdbx_description
1 polymer ?
#
loop_
_entity_poly.entity_id
_entity_poly.type
_entity_poly.pdbx_seq_one_letter_code
_entity_poly.pdbx_strand_id
1 'polypeptide(L)'
;MEFGKKHMPEDPLVQTVWNIYDAVPPILQSLGKIKNPWPNVDAHSGALLVHYDMKEYEFYTVLFGVSRSLGVLASLCWDRALNFPLERPKSVTNDLVKKWLDGKDEIWGE
;
A
#
# COMPACT_ATOMS: atom_id res chain seq x y z
N MET A 1 5.93 -11.03 -11.40
CA MET A 1 6.17 -12.46 -11.68
C MET A 1 7.05 -12.69 -12.91
N GLU A 2 6.76 -12.09 -14.07
CA GLU A 2 7.50 -12.34 -15.32
C GLU A 2 9.02 -12.14 -15.21
N PHE A 3 9.46 -11.10 -14.50
CA PHE A 3 10.89 -10.89 -14.22
C PHE A 3 11.51 -12.10 -13.48
N GLY A 4 10.81 -12.62 -12.47
CA GLY A 4 11.23 -13.81 -11.73
C GLY A 4 11.31 -15.05 -12.62
N LYS A 5 10.29 -15.29 -13.46
CA LYS A 5 10.25 -16.42 -14.41
C LYS A 5 11.43 -16.41 -15.37
N LYS A 6 11.84 -15.22 -15.82
CA LYS A 6 12.95 -15.07 -16.77
C LYS A 6 14.33 -15.21 -16.13
N HIS A 7 14.51 -14.70 -14.91
CA HIS A 7 15.84 -14.49 -14.34
C HIS A 7 16.18 -15.42 -13.17
N MET A 8 15.17 -15.99 -12.49
CA MET A 8 15.33 -16.79 -11.28
C MET A 8 14.21 -17.83 -11.10
N PRO A 9 13.90 -18.64 -12.14
CA PRO A 9 12.82 -19.63 -12.06
C PRO A 9 13.05 -20.72 -11.01
N GLU A 10 14.33 -21.01 -10.71
CA GLU A 10 14.75 -22.04 -9.76
C GLU A 10 15.05 -21.50 -8.35
N ASP A 11 14.83 -20.21 -8.10
CA ASP A 11 15.04 -19.65 -6.76
C ASP A 11 14.01 -20.20 -5.77
N PRO A 12 14.43 -20.83 -4.65
CA PRO A 12 13.50 -21.47 -3.72
C PRO A 12 12.48 -20.50 -3.08
N LEU A 13 12.89 -19.25 -2.83
CA LEU A 13 12.01 -18.26 -2.23
C LEU A 13 11.00 -17.75 -3.25
N VAL A 14 11.42 -17.52 -4.50
CA VAL A 14 10.52 -17.14 -5.60
C VAL A 14 9.52 -18.26 -5.90
N GLN A 15 9.95 -19.51 -5.94
CA GLN A 15 9.06 -20.66 -6.09
C GLN A 15 8.07 -20.77 -4.93
N THR A 16 8.51 -20.50 -3.68
CA THR A 16 7.61 -20.45 -2.52
C THR A 16 6.51 -19.40 -2.71
N VAL A 17 6.86 -18.20 -3.19
CA VAL A 17 5.87 -17.16 -3.48
C VAL A 17 4.88 -17.60 -4.57
N TRP A 18 5.33 -18.30 -5.61
CA TRP A 18 4.44 -18.82 -6.66
C TRP A 18 3.53 -19.94 -6.18
N ASN A 19 4.04 -20.86 -5.37
CA ASN A 19 3.23 -21.90 -4.74
C ASN A 19 2.12 -21.29 -3.87
N ILE A 20 2.44 -20.21 -3.13
CA ILE A 20 1.45 -19.44 -2.36
C ILE A 20 0.42 -18.79 -3.29
N TYR A 21 0.87 -18.18 -4.39
CA TYR A 21 -0.02 -17.56 -5.37
C TYR A 21 -1.04 -18.55 -5.96
N ASP A 22 -0.63 -19.79 -6.22
CA ASP A 22 -1.52 -20.80 -6.80
C ASP A 22 -2.44 -21.41 -5.74
N ALA A 23 -1.92 -21.69 -4.53
CA ALA A 23 -2.66 -22.42 -3.50
C ALA A 23 -3.61 -21.53 -2.68
N VAL A 24 -3.22 -20.30 -2.35
CA VAL A 24 -3.91 -19.48 -1.33
C VAL A 24 -5.19 -18.82 -1.84
N PRO A 25 -5.26 -18.21 -3.03
CA PRO A 25 -6.47 -17.50 -3.46
C PRO A 25 -7.75 -18.36 -3.48
N PRO A 26 -7.74 -19.62 -3.97
CA PRO A 26 -8.91 -20.49 -3.89
C PRO A 26 -9.36 -20.79 -2.44
N ILE A 27 -8.40 -20.97 -1.53
CA ILE A 27 -8.68 -21.19 -0.10
C ILE A 27 -9.37 -19.95 0.47
N LEU A 28 -8.80 -18.77 0.26
CA LEU A 28 -9.37 -17.50 0.75
C LEU A 28 -10.77 -17.24 0.19
N GLN A 29 -11.00 -17.60 -1.07
CA GLN A 29 -12.31 -17.47 -1.71
C GLN A 29 -13.36 -18.40 -1.08
N SER A 30 -12.97 -19.62 -0.70
CA SER A 30 -13.90 -20.58 -0.07
C SER A 30 -14.34 -20.19 1.34
N LEU A 31 -13.55 -19.38 2.06
CA LEU A 31 -13.85 -18.92 3.42
C LEU A 31 -14.99 -17.88 3.49
N GLY A 32 -15.33 -17.23 2.37
CA GLY A 32 -16.42 -16.23 2.29
C GLY A 32 -16.20 -14.93 3.08
N LYS A 33 -15.09 -14.78 3.82
CA LYS A 33 -14.75 -13.58 4.61
C LYS A 33 -13.88 -12.57 3.84
N ILE A 34 -13.18 -13.03 2.81
CA ILE A 34 -12.21 -12.22 2.07
C ILE A 34 -12.86 -11.64 0.81
N LYS A 35 -12.89 -10.31 0.72
CA LYS A 35 -13.49 -9.58 -0.40
C LYS A 35 -12.68 -9.75 -1.70
N ASN A 36 -11.35 -9.70 -1.61
CA ASN A 36 -10.45 -9.88 -2.73
C ASN A 36 -9.29 -10.81 -2.31
N PRO A 37 -9.20 -12.03 -2.86
CA PRO A 37 -8.23 -13.03 -2.42
C PRO A 37 -6.86 -12.92 -3.09
N TRP A 38 -6.65 -11.93 -3.96
CA TRP A 38 -5.44 -11.80 -4.77
C TRP A 38 -4.33 -11.01 -4.05
N PRO A 39 -3.05 -11.35 -4.28
CA PRO A 39 -1.95 -10.62 -3.68
C PRO A 39 -1.71 -9.26 -4.35
N ASN A 40 -0.87 -8.46 -3.71
CA ASN A 40 -0.37 -7.19 -4.24
C ASN A 40 1.14 -7.28 -4.55
N VAL A 41 1.75 -6.15 -4.89
CA VAL A 41 3.18 -6.05 -5.25
C VAL A 41 4.12 -6.50 -4.13
N ASP A 42 3.75 -6.26 -2.87
CA ASP A 42 4.58 -6.52 -1.70
C ASP A 42 4.74 -8.01 -1.41
N ALA A 43 3.82 -8.84 -1.90
CA ALA A 43 3.89 -10.28 -1.79
C ALA A 43 5.02 -10.92 -2.64
N HIS A 44 5.58 -10.18 -3.61
CA HIS A 44 6.58 -10.71 -4.55
C HIS A 44 7.92 -9.97 -4.49
N SER A 45 7.90 -8.63 -4.33
CA SER A 45 9.08 -7.77 -4.45
C SER A 45 10.23 -8.18 -3.53
N GLY A 46 9.96 -8.59 -2.29
CA GLY A 46 10.97 -8.99 -1.32
C GLY A 46 11.80 -10.21 -1.76
N ALA A 47 11.16 -11.22 -2.36
CA ALA A 47 11.86 -12.42 -2.83
C ALA A 47 12.88 -12.10 -3.92
N LEU A 48 12.55 -11.15 -4.81
CA LEU A 48 13.46 -10.69 -5.86
C LEU A 48 14.70 -9.98 -5.30
N LEU A 49 14.51 -9.20 -4.23
CA LEU A 49 15.61 -8.46 -3.58
C LEU A 49 16.57 -9.42 -2.88
N VAL A 50 16.03 -10.41 -2.16
CA VAL A 50 16.82 -11.44 -1.48
C VAL A 50 17.63 -12.29 -2.47
N HIS A 51 17.05 -12.60 -3.64
CA HIS A 51 17.75 -13.35 -4.69
C HIS A 51 19.04 -12.64 -5.14
N TYR A 52 19.01 -11.31 -5.22
CA TYR A 52 20.18 -10.49 -5.55
C TYR A 52 20.98 -10.03 -4.32
N ASP A 53 20.87 -10.76 -3.21
CA ASP A 53 21.65 -10.60 -1.99
C ASP A 53 21.39 -9.32 -1.19
N MET A 54 20.32 -8.58 -1.49
CA MET A 54 19.89 -7.48 -0.65
C MET A 54 19.01 -8.03 0.48
N LYS A 55 19.60 -8.26 1.65
CA LYS A 55 18.97 -8.94 2.81
C LYS A 55 18.73 -8.02 3.99
N GLU A 56 19.02 -6.75 3.84
CA GLU A 56 18.79 -5.69 4.81
C GLU A 56 17.31 -5.29 4.77
N TYR A 57 16.43 -6.13 5.32
CA TYR A 57 14.97 -5.96 5.23
C TYR A 57 14.48 -4.57 5.68
N GLU A 58 15.12 -4.00 6.70
CA GLU A 58 14.81 -2.66 7.21
C GLU A 58 15.12 -1.55 6.19
N PHE A 59 15.97 -1.81 5.20
CA PHE A 59 16.33 -0.86 4.14
C PHE A 59 15.31 -0.84 2.99
N TYR A 60 14.40 -1.81 2.88
CA TYR A 60 13.50 -1.92 1.72
C TYR A 60 12.59 -0.70 1.56
N THR A 61 12.18 -0.07 2.66
CA THR A 61 11.36 1.15 2.62
C THR A 61 12.12 2.33 2.02
N VAL A 62 13.45 2.36 2.07
CA VAL A 62 14.26 3.38 1.38
C VAL A 62 14.09 3.26 -0.13
N LEU A 63 14.17 2.05 -0.68
CA LEU A 63 13.92 1.82 -2.11
C LEU A 63 12.51 2.21 -2.53
N PHE A 64 11.52 1.91 -1.67
CA PHE A 64 10.15 2.33 -1.91
C PHE A 64 10.05 3.86 -1.95
N GLY A 65 10.68 4.57 -1.01
CA GLY A 65 10.74 6.04 -0.98
C GLY A 65 11.34 6.63 -2.26
N VAL A 66 12.49 6.09 -2.72
CA VAL A 66 13.13 6.52 -3.97
C VAL A 66 12.19 6.33 -5.16
N SER A 67 11.57 5.15 -5.31
CA SER A 67 10.61 4.88 -6.39
C SER A 67 9.38 5.80 -6.32
N ARG A 68 8.79 5.98 -5.13
CA ARG A 68 7.59 6.80 -4.92
C ARG A 68 7.83 8.28 -5.22
N SER A 69 9.07 8.77 -5.06
CA SER A 69 9.43 10.17 -5.34
C SER A 69 9.05 10.60 -6.76
N LEU A 70 9.17 9.70 -7.75
CA LEU A 70 8.83 9.98 -9.15
C LEU A 70 7.37 10.42 -9.31
N GLY A 71 6.45 9.73 -8.64
CA GLY A 71 5.01 10.02 -8.72
C GLY A 71 4.62 11.26 -7.94
N VAL A 72 5.04 11.35 -6.67
CA VAL A 72 4.60 12.45 -5.78
C VAL A 72 5.21 13.78 -6.21
N LEU A 73 6.45 13.80 -6.71
CA LEU A 73 7.07 15.04 -7.19
C LEU A 73 6.51 15.47 -8.53
N ALA A 74 6.15 14.53 -9.42
CA ALA A 74 5.44 14.86 -10.66
C ALA A 74 4.06 15.48 -10.38
N SER A 75 3.30 14.90 -9.44
CA SER A 75 2.04 15.50 -8.98
C SER A 75 2.26 16.88 -8.37
N LEU A 76 3.29 17.03 -7.54
CA LEU A 76 3.62 18.31 -6.88
C LEU A 76 3.91 19.42 -7.90
N CYS A 77 4.62 19.11 -8.99
CA CYS A 77 4.83 20.06 -10.08
C CYS A 77 3.50 20.56 -10.66
N TRP A 78 2.54 19.66 -10.88
CA TRP A 78 1.20 20.01 -11.37
C TRP A 78 0.38 20.78 -10.36
N ASP A 79 0.45 20.44 -9.08
CA ASP A 79 -0.24 21.19 -8.03
C ASP A 79 0.22 22.65 -8.00
N ARG A 80 1.49 22.92 -8.31
CA ARG A 80 2.01 24.29 -8.44
C ARG A 80 1.54 24.95 -9.72
N ALA A 81 1.62 24.25 -10.85
CA ALA A 81 1.17 24.76 -12.14
C ALA A 81 -0.33 25.13 -12.13
N LEU A 82 -1.16 24.36 -11.43
CA LEU A 82 -2.60 24.58 -11.28
C LEU A 82 -2.96 25.49 -10.09
N ASN A 83 -1.95 25.98 -9.36
CA ASN A 83 -2.10 26.85 -8.20
C ASN A 83 -3.08 26.32 -7.14
N PHE A 84 -2.96 25.04 -6.79
CA PHE A 84 -3.79 24.45 -5.75
C PHE A 84 -3.52 25.12 -4.38
N PRO A 85 -4.57 25.44 -3.60
CA PRO A 85 -4.45 26.13 -2.32
C PRO A 85 -3.93 25.21 -1.22
N LEU A 86 -3.72 25.78 -0.03
CA LEU A 86 -3.41 25.01 1.17
C LEU A 86 -4.53 24.01 1.49
N GLU A 87 -4.18 22.73 1.63
CA GLU A 87 -5.08 21.72 2.19
C GLU A 87 -5.28 21.99 3.69
N ARG A 88 -6.51 22.37 4.08
CA ARG A 88 -6.85 22.74 5.47
C ARG A 88 -8.16 22.09 5.94
N PRO A 89 -8.17 20.77 6.19
CA PRO A 89 -9.33 20.10 6.80
C PRO A 89 -9.55 20.59 8.23
N LYS A 90 -10.82 20.61 8.67
CA LYS A 90 -11.15 20.89 10.08
C LYS A 90 -11.09 19.59 10.89
N SER A 91 -10.42 19.64 12.04
CA SER A 91 -10.44 18.55 13.02
C SER A 91 -11.62 18.69 13.97
N VAL A 92 -12.16 17.57 14.45
CA VAL A 92 -13.28 17.52 15.40
C VAL A 92 -12.97 16.52 16.50
N THR A 93 -13.48 16.76 17.70
CA THR A 93 -13.35 15.82 18.83
C THR A 93 -14.56 14.90 18.92
N ASN A 94 -14.40 13.76 19.59
CA ASN A 94 -15.53 12.85 19.85
C ASN A 94 -16.67 13.56 20.61
N ASP A 95 -16.34 14.40 21.59
CA ASP A 95 -17.34 15.15 22.36
C ASP A 95 -18.14 16.12 21.51
N LEU A 96 -17.49 16.78 20.54
CA LEU A 96 -18.16 17.66 19.59
C LEU A 96 -19.11 16.87 18.67
N VAL A 97 -18.67 15.71 18.19
CA VAL A 97 -19.52 14.81 17.39
C VAL A 97 -20.76 14.37 18.20
N LYS A 98 -20.59 14.00 19.48
CA LYS A 98 -21.71 13.62 20.34
C LYS A 98 -22.70 14.76 20.55
N LYS A 99 -22.21 15.96 20.84
CA LYS A 99 -23.07 17.14 21.00
C LYS A 99 -23.83 17.48 19.73
N TRP A 100 -23.18 17.37 18.57
CA TRP A 100 -23.82 17.55 17.27
C TRP A 100 -24.93 16.53 17.01
N LEU A 101 -24.67 15.24 17.25
CA LEU A 101 -25.68 14.19 17.12
C LEU A 101 -26.85 14.36 18.10
N ASP A 102 -26.59 14.90 19.28
CA ASP A 102 -27.60 15.24 20.29
C ASP A 102 -28.37 16.53 19.98
N GLY A 103 -28.03 17.26 18.91
CA GLY A 103 -28.62 18.55 18.55
C GLY A 103 -28.28 19.68 19.53
N LYS A 104 -27.18 19.56 20.27
CA LYS A 104 -26.72 20.49 21.32
C LYS A 104 -25.62 21.45 20.85
N ASP A 105 -24.99 21.18 19.71
CA ASP A 105 -23.87 21.94 19.16
C ASP A 105 -23.74 21.65 17.64
N GLU A 106 -22.83 22.33 16.95
CA GLU A 106 -22.51 22.08 15.54
C GLU A 106 -21.32 21.12 15.38
N ILE A 107 -21.27 20.38 14.27
CA ILE A 107 -20.19 19.38 14.01
C ILE A 107 -18.80 20.01 13.98
N TRP A 108 -18.70 21.31 13.70
CA TRP A 108 -17.43 22.04 13.63
C TRP A 108 -17.19 22.96 14.84
N GLY A 109 -18.07 22.92 15.85
CA GLY A 109 -18.23 24.01 16.81
C GLY A 109 -18.81 25.24 16.12
N GLU A 110 -19.07 26.30 16.88
CA GLU A 110 -19.40 27.62 16.27
C GLU A 110 -18.43 28.00 15.13
#